data_AF-A0A962RJ78-F1
#
_entry.id   AF-A0A962RJ78-F1
#
_cell.length_a   1.000
_cell.length_b   1.000
_cell.length_c   1.000
_cell.angle_alpha   90.00
_cell.angle_beta   90.00
_cell.angle_gamma   90.00
#
_symmetry.space_group_name_H-M   'P 1'
#
loop_
_entity.id
_entity.type
_entity.pdbx_description
1 polymer ?
#
loop_
_entity_poly.entity_id
_entity_poly.type
_entity_poly.pdbx_seq_one_letter_code
_entity_poly.pdbx_strand_id
1 'polypeptide(L)' 'MSRTMLKGKKIILFGERDDVSGQALRHCVEAAGGEVVYESTSCFV' A
#
# COMPACT_ATOMS: atom_id res chain seq x y z
N MET A 1 18.84 -11.60 -6.63
CA MET A 1 17.75 -11.27 -5.68
C MET A 1 16.58 -10.68 -6.46
N SER A 2 15.67 -11.51 -6.97
CA SER A 2 14.47 -11.04 -7.68
C SER A 2 13.25 -11.58 -6.93
N ARG A 3 12.63 -10.76 -6.08
CA ARG A 3 11.32 -11.09 -5.52
C ARG A 3 10.56 -9.80 -5.21
N THR A 4 10.14 -9.10 -6.26
CA THR A 4 9.00 -8.18 -6.17
C THR A 4 7.75 -9.00 -5.85
N MET A 5 7.40 -9.03 -4.57
CA MET A 5 6.36 -9.89 -3.98
C MET A 5 4.95 -9.57 -4.52
N LEU A 6 4.73 -8.34 -5.00
CA LEU A 6 3.44 -7.84 -5.46
C LEU A 6 3.41 -7.54 -6.97
N LYS A 7 4.42 -7.97 -7.74
CA LYS A 7 4.53 -7.67 -9.17
C LYS A 7 3.25 -8.03 -9.95
N GLY A 8 2.71 -7.05 -10.67
CA GLY A 8 1.54 -7.21 -11.53
C GLY A 8 0.21 -7.34 -10.79
N LYS A 9 0.18 -7.08 -9.48
CA LYS A 9 -1.05 -7.04 -8.69
C LYS A 9 -1.54 -5.61 -8.54
N LYS A 10 -2.84 -5.42 -8.72
CA LYS A 10 -3.55 -4.19 -8.36
C LYS A 10 -3.92 -4.25 -6.88
N ILE A 11 -3.63 -3.18 -6.16
CA ILE A 11 -3.76 -3.10 -4.71
C ILE A 11 -4.66 -1.92 -4.35
N ILE A 12 -5.58 -2.15 -3.43
CA ILE A 12 -6.40 -1.12 -2.79
C ILE A 12 -5.85 -0.94 -1.39
N LEU A 13 -5.53 0.30 -1.02
CA LEU A 13 -4.98 0.65 0.27
C LEU A 13 -5.97 1.43 1.11
N PHE A 14 -6.17 0.96 2.32
CA PHE A 14 -6.79 1.70 3.41
C PHE A 14 -5.70 1.87 4.46
N GLY A 15 -5.12 3.06 4.52
CA GLY A 15 -4.27 3.45 5.63
C GLY A 15 -5.11 3.87 6.82
N GLU A 16 -4.44 3.98 7.98
CA GLU A 16 -4.90 4.47 9.28
C GLU A 16 -5.15 3.40 10.37
N ARG A 17 -5.28 3.86 11.63
CA ARG A 17 -5.51 3.16 12.91
C ARG A 17 -4.34 3.20 13.90
N ASP A 18 -3.10 3.26 13.42
CA ASP A 18 -1.89 3.32 14.25
C ASP A 18 -0.87 4.37 13.74
N ASP A 19 -1.34 5.56 13.35
CA ASP A 19 -0.53 6.63 12.73
C ASP A 19 0.19 6.25 11.41
N VAL A 20 -0.08 5.06 10.85
CA VAL A 20 0.46 4.66 9.55
C VAL A 20 -0.42 5.24 8.44
N SER A 21 0.08 6.30 7.81
CA SER A 21 -0.60 6.95 6.69
C SER A 21 -0.69 6.04 5.45
N GLY A 22 -1.74 6.24 4.63
CA GLY A 22 -1.87 5.55 3.34
C GLY A 22 -0.66 5.74 2.43
N GLN A 23 -0.03 6.91 2.48
CA GLN A 23 1.19 7.22 1.73
C GLN A 23 2.37 6.34 2.10
N ALA A 24 2.55 6.04 3.40
CA ALA A 24 3.61 5.15 3.85
C ALA A 24 3.40 3.72 3.32
N LEU A 25 2.15 3.21 3.34
CA LEU A 25 1.82 1.91 2.75
C LEU A 25 2.06 1.89 1.24
N ARG A 26 1.71 2.97 0.54
CA ARG A 26 1.90 3.07 -0.90
C ARG A 26 3.35 2.90 -1.31
N HIS A 27 4.28 3.59 -0.63
CA HIS A 27 5.71 3.47 -0.93
C HIS A 27 6.21 2.03 -0.74
N CYS A 28 5.78 1.35 0.31
CA CYS A 28 6.13 -0.05 0.56
C CYS A 28 5.60 -0.99 -0.53
N VAL A 29 4.36 -0.76 -0.99
CA VAL A 29 3.72 -1.58 -2.02
C VAL A 29 4.36 -1.39 -3.39
N GLU A 30 4.68 -0.15 -3.75
CA GLU A 30 5.39 0.18 -4.99
C GLU A 30 6.81 -0.41 -4.99
N ALA A 31 7.54 -0.35 -3.86
CA ALA A 31 8.85 -0.99 -3.70
C ALA A 31 8.76 -2.53 -3.83
N ALA A 32 7.65 -3.13 -3.41
CA ALA A 32 7.36 -4.54 -3.60
C ALA A 32 6.86 -4.90 -5.02
N GLY A 33 6.70 -3.90 -5.91
CA GLY A 33 6.28 -4.03 -7.31
C GLY A 33 4.78 -4.05 -7.55
N GLY A 34 3.97 -3.70 -6.55
CA GLY A 34 2.52 -3.60 -6.66
C GLY A 34 2.06 -2.27 -7.27
N GLU A 35 0.89 -2.28 -7.90
CA GLU A 35 0.24 -1.10 -8.46
C GLU A 35 -0.91 -0.68 -7.54
N VAL A 36 -0.79 0.47 -6.88
CA VAL A 36 -1.86 1.01 -6.04
C VAL A 36 -2.90 1.70 -6.92
N VAL A 37 -4.11 1.14 -6.97
CA VAL A 37 -5.21 1.66 -7.81
C VAL A 37 -6.22 2.50 -7.02
N TYR A 38 -6.16 2.45 -5.70
CA TYR A 38 -6.96 3.27 -4.79
C TYR A 38 -6.24 3.37 -3.44
N GLU A 39 -6.27 4.55 -2.84
CA GLU A 39 -5.71 4.83 -1.52
C GLU A 39 -6.71 5.72 -0.76
N SER A 40 -7.02 5.35 0.48
CA SER A 40 -7.77 6.19 1.42
C SER A 40 -7.13 6.11 2.80
N THR A 41 -7.13 7.21 3.53
CA THR A 41 -6.70 7.30 4.94
C THR A 41 -7.99 7.51 5.77
N SER A 42 -8.45 6.41 6.39
CA SER A 42 -9.70 6.21 7.16
C SER A 42 -9.61 6.02 8.69
N CYS A 43 -10.08 6.93 9.58
CA CYS A 43 -10.02 6.69 11.04
C CYS A 43 -11.03 5.62 11.42
N PHE A 44 -10.64 4.37 11.23
CA PHE A 44 -11.42 3.21 11.60
C PHE A 44 -11.23 3.00 13.10
N VAL A 45 -11.91 3.84 13.89
CA VAL A 45 -12.12 3.62 15.33
C VAL A 45 -13.09 2.46 15.56
#